data_AF-A0A932F423-F1
#
_entry.id   AF-A0A932F423-F1
#
_cell.length_a   1.000
_cell.length_b   1.000
_cell.length_c   1.000
_cell.angle_alpha   90.00
_cell.angle_beta   90.00
_cell.angle_gamma   90.00
#
_symmetry.space_group_name_H-M   'P 1'
#
loop_
_entity.id
_entity.type
_entity.pdbx_description
1 polymer ?
#
loop_
_entity_poly.entity_id
_entity_poly.type
_entity_poly.pdbx_seq_one_letter_code
_entity_poly.pdbx_strand_id
1 'polypeptide(L)'
;MAVKPFTLSQIAWYRTMSDAFRQRGLDADELLSKCGVTLGSTDEMDVNHLSDLFSAMWELAVAMTGDPSIGLTRVVHPLAAFGVVSHMLLSSTNVLAAAKCLARFAALVSPTFTMDVTREDKHYAV
;
A
#
# COMPACT_ATOMS: atom_id res chain seq x y z
N MET A 1 -15.04 3.32 20.84
CA MET A 1 -14.08 2.21 20.69
C MET A 1 -12.71 2.85 20.57
N ALA A 2 -11.84 2.72 21.58
CA ALA A 2 -10.51 3.33 21.55
C ALA A 2 -9.64 2.59 20.54
N VAL A 3 -8.99 3.31 19.63
CA VAL A 3 -8.04 2.73 18.66
C VAL A 3 -6.80 2.32 19.45
N LYS A 4 -6.38 1.06 19.32
CA LYS A 4 -5.18 0.60 20.00
C LYS A 4 -3.97 1.31 19.37
N PRO A 5 -3.05 1.89 20.16
CA PRO A 5 -1.83 2.47 19.60
C PRO A 5 -1.08 1.39 18.81
N PHE A 6 -0.68 1.73 17.59
CA PHE A 6 0.12 0.90 16.70
C PHE A 6 1.45 1.58 16.44
N THR A 7 2.51 0.80 16.24
CA THR A 7 3.77 1.36 15.74
C THR A 7 3.74 1.38 14.21
N LEU A 8 4.30 2.42 13.58
CA LEU A 8 4.35 2.54 12.11
C LEU A 8 4.96 1.29 11.44
N SER A 9 5.97 0.68 12.06
CA SER A 9 6.61 -0.55 11.59
C SER A 9 5.67 -1.77 11.50
N GLN A 10 4.55 -1.76 12.24
CA GLN A 10 3.52 -2.80 12.16
C GLN A 10 2.54 -2.60 10.99
N ILE A 11 2.51 -1.42 10.37
CA ILE A 11 1.65 -1.13 9.23
C ILE A 11 2.25 -1.74 7.97
N ALA A 12 1.47 -2.55 7.26
CA ALA A 12 1.96 -3.25 6.07
C ALA A 12 2.36 -2.29 4.93
N TRP A 13 1.67 -1.16 4.79
CA TRP A 13 2.02 -0.12 3.83
C TRP A 13 3.37 0.52 4.13
N TYR A 14 3.66 0.82 5.40
CA TYR A 14 4.99 1.33 5.79
C TYR A 14 6.08 0.35 5.39
N ARG A 15 5.96 -0.93 5.78
CA ARG A 15 6.96 -1.96 5.39
C ARG A 15 7.14 -2.09 3.88
N THR A 16 6.04 -2.06 3.13
CA THR A 16 6.08 -2.16 1.66
C THR A 16 6.78 -0.96 1.03
N MET A 17 6.49 0.26 1.53
CA MET A 17 7.18 1.48 1.12
C MET A 17 8.66 1.44 1.51
N SER A 18 9.00 1.01 2.72
CA SER A 18 10.39 0.85 3.17
C SER A 18 11.17 -0.15 2.29
N ASP A 19 10.55 -1.26 1.89
CA ASP A 19 11.17 -2.23 0.99
C ASP A 19 11.42 -1.66 -0.41
N ALA A 20 10.52 -0.84 -0.93
CA ALA A 20 10.71 -0.14 -2.20
C ALA A 20 11.83 0.92 -2.10
N PHE A 21 11.85 1.72 -1.03
CA PHE A 21 12.90 2.70 -0.76
C PHE A 21 14.28 2.06 -0.61
N ARG A 22 14.37 0.94 0.12
CA ARG A 22 15.63 0.22 0.31
C ARG A 22 16.22 -0.26 -1.02
N GLN A 23 15.39 -0.67 -1.98
CA GLN A 23 15.84 -1.04 -3.32
C GLN A 23 16.42 0.14 -4.12
N ARG A 24 16.14 1.38 -3.71
CA ARG A 24 16.68 2.61 -4.29
C ARG A 24 17.79 3.25 -3.43
N GLY A 25 18.26 2.54 -2.40
CA GLY A 25 19.26 3.06 -1.47
C GLY A 25 18.76 4.17 -0.55
N LEU A 26 17.43 4.28 -0.37
CA LEU A 26 16.80 5.25 0.51
C LEU A 26 16.45 4.59 1.85
N ASP A 27 16.61 5.36 2.93
CA ASP A 27 16.21 4.96 4.29
C ASP A 27 14.84 5.57 4.63
N ALA A 28 13.87 4.70 4.89
CA ALA A 28 12.49 5.11 5.22
C ALA A 28 12.40 5.85 6.55
N ASP A 29 13.23 5.49 7.53
CA ASP A 29 13.22 6.08 8.87
C ASP A 29 13.85 7.49 8.82
N GLU A 30 14.87 7.69 7.97
CA GLU A 30 15.43 9.01 7.68
C GLU A 30 14.40 9.92 6.98
N LEU A 31 13.70 9.39 5.97
CA LEU A 31 12.63 10.11 5.26
C LEU A 31 11.49 10.49 6.21
N LEU A 32 11.08 9.57 7.08
CA LEU A 32 10.07 9.81 8.11
C LEU A 32 10.50 10.95 9.06
N SER A 33 11.75 10.92 9.52
CA SER A 33 12.31 11.97 10.38
C SER A 33 12.34 13.33 9.69
N LYS A 34 12.67 13.38 8.40
CA LYS A 34 12.61 14.61 7.58
C LYS A 34 11.19 15.15 7.41
N CYS A 35 10.18 14.29 7.47
CA CYS A 35 8.77 14.68 7.53
C CYS A 35 8.31 15.13 8.93
N GLY A 36 9.21 15.18 9.93
CA GLY A 36 8.91 15.63 11.29
C GLY A 36 8.35 14.54 12.21
N VAL A 37 8.41 13.27 11.80
CA VAL A 37 7.92 12.13 12.59
C VAL A 37 9.08 11.20 12.96
N THR A 38 9.21 10.87 14.24
CA THR A 38 10.20 9.89 14.70
C THR A 38 9.54 8.53 14.92
N LEU A 39 10.19 7.45 14.46
CA LEU A 39 9.73 6.09 14.73
C LEU A 39 9.58 5.86 16.24
N GLY A 40 8.44 5.27 16.64
CA GLY A 40 8.15 4.98 18.04
C GLY A 40 7.48 6.12 18.79
N SER A 41 7.26 7.29 18.18
CA SER A 41 6.30 8.26 18.69
C SER A 41 4.90 7.64 18.65
N THR A 42 4.28 7.44 19.81
CA THR A 42 2.96 6.81 19.97
C THR A 42 1.82 7.83 19.94
N ASP A 43 1.93 8.86 19.09
CA ASP A 43 0.80 9.76 18.88
C ASP A 43 -0.28 9.03 18.08
N GLU A 44 -1.53 9.18 18.50
CA GLU A 44 -2.68 8.66 17.75
C GLU A 44 -2.73 9.37 16.39
N MET A 45 -2.31 8.67 15.35
CA MET A 45 -2.40 9.14 13.97
C MET A 45 -3.70 8.62 13.36
N ASP A 46 -4.59 9.54 12.97
CA ASP A 46 -5.75 9.15 12.19
C ASP A 46 -5.34 8.73 10.77
N VAL A 47 -6.29 8.17 10.01
CA VAL A 47 -6.01 7.62 8.68
C VAL A 47 -5.62 8.70 7.66
N ASN A 48 -6.11 9.94 7.83
CA ASN A 48 -5.82 11.03 6.91
C ASN A 48 -4.39 11.53 7.12
N HIS A 49 -4.00 11.74 8.37
CA HIS A 49 -2.63 12.12 8.72
C HIS A 49 -1.63 11.03 8.29
N LEU A 50 -1.97 9.75 8.46
CA LEU A 50 -1.13 8.65 7.96
C LEU A 50 -1.00 8.66 6.43
N SER A 51 -2.08 8.95 5.72
CA SER A 51 -2.07 9.07 4.25
C SER A 51 -1.21 10.25 3.77
N ASP A 52 -1.34 11.41 4.41
CA ASP A 52 -0.57 12.60 4.07
C ASP A 52 0.92 12.39 4.36
N LEU A 53 1.24 11.72 5.47
CA LEU A 53 2.61 11.35 5.83
C LEU A 53 3.26 10.45 4.78
N PHE A 54 2.56 9.40 4.32
CA PHE A 54 3.06 8.52 3.27
C PHE A 54 3.24 9.26 1.94
N SER A 55 2.34 10.20 1.62
CA SER A 55 2.47 11.06 0.44
C SER A 55 3.71 11.95 0.54
N ALA A 56 3.93 12.60 1.68
CA ALA A 56 5.09 13.45 1.92
C ALA A 56 6.42 12.68 1.85
N MET A 57 6.47 11.48 2.44
CA MET A 57 7.64 10.61 2.36
C MET A 57 7.95 10.22 0.91
N TRP A 58 6.93 9.90 0.12
CA TRP A 58 7.08 9.57 -1.29
C TRP A 58 7.58 10.77 -2.10
N GLU A 59 6.98 11.95 -1.96
CA GLU A 59 7.40 13.17 -2.65
C GLU A 59 8.86 13.53 -2.34
N LEU A 60 9.27 13.39 -1.08
CA LEU A 60 10.65 13.62 -0.66
C LEU A 60 11.60 12.60 -1.30
N ALA A 61 11.22 11.32 -1.35
CA ALA A 61 11.99 10.28 -2.02
C ALA A 61 12.14 10.53 -3.53
N VAL A 62 11.08 10.99 -4.20
CA VAL A 62 11.13 11.40 -5.62
C VAL A 62 12.07 12.60 -5.79
N ALA A 63 11.99 13.61 -4.93
CA ALA A 63 12.88 14.77 -5.00
C ALA A 63 14.36 14.41 -4.79
N MET A 64 14.66 13.45 -3.91
CA MET A 64 16.02 12.99 -3.64
C MET A 64 16.60 12.14 -4.78
N THR A 65 15.76 11.38 -5.49
CA THR A 65 16.20 10.45 -6.54
C THR A 65 16.08 11.01 -7.95
N GLY A 66 15.23 12.02 -8.16
CA GLY A 66 14.85 12.49 -9.49
C GLY A 66 14.00 11.48 -10.28
N ASP A 67 13.48 10.44 -9.63
CA ASP A 67 12.75 9.36 -10.30
C ASP A 67 11.33 9.21 -9.73
N PRO A 68 10.27 9.56 -10.50
CA PRO A 68 8.88 9.38 -10.05
C PRO A 68 8.45 7.90 -10.01
N SER A 69 9.23 6.99 -10.58
CA SER A 69 8.95 5.56 -10.65
C SER A 69 9.50 4.75 -9.47
N ILE A 70 9.88 5.40 -8.36
CA ILE A 70 10.58 4.77 -7.22
C ILE A 70 9.91 3.52 -6.62
N GLY A 71 8.59 3.37 -6.71
CA GLY A 71 7.89 2.16 -6.27
C GLY A 71 7.67 1.10 -7.34
N LEU A 72 7.98 1.37 -8.62
CA LEU A 72 7.99 0.38 -9.68
C LEU A 72 9.26 -0.47 -9.55
N THR A 73 9.25 -1.34 -8.55
CA THR A 73 10.37 -2.19 -8.16
C THR A 73 9.94 -3.64 -8.07
N ARG A 74 10.90 -4.53 -7.88
CA ARG A 74 10.57 -5.94 -7.65
C ARG A 74 9.88 -6.04 -6.29
N VAL A 75 8.65 -6.53 -6.29
CA VAL A 75 7.88 -6.67 -5.04
C VAL A 75 8.44 -7.83 -4.22
N VAL A 76 8.84 -7.56 -2.97
CA VAL A 76 9.36 -8.57 -2.04
C VAL A 76 8.22 -9.42 -1.46
N HIS A 77 7.12 -8.76 -1.07
CA HIS A 77 5.95 -9.40 -0.49
C HIS A 77 4.66 -8.93 -1.19
N PRO A 78 4.28 -9.53 -2.34
CA PRO A 78 3.23 -9.03 -3.24
C PRO A 78 1.84 -8.90 -2.61
N LEU A 79 1.58 -9.62 -1.53
CA LEU A 79 0.28 -9.61 -0.85
C LEU A 79 0.28 -8.86 0.49
N ALA A 80 1.44 -8.42 1.00
CA ALA A 80 1.54 -7.87 2.35
C ALA A 80 0.71 -6.58 2.51
N ALA A 81 0.77 -5.68 1.53
CA ALA A 81 0.03 -4.42 1.53
C ALA A 81 -1.49 -4.58 1.35
N PHE A 82 -1.97 -5.74 0.93
CA PHE A 82 -3.38 -5.96 0.61
C PHE A 82 -4.26 -6.30 1.83
N GLY A 83 -3.67 -6.54 3.01
CA GLY A 83 -4.45 -6.78 4.24
C GLY A 83 -5.51 -7.87 4.04
N VAL A 84 -6.77 -7.60 4.41
CA VAL A 84 -7.89 -8.56 4.25
C VAL A 84 -8.16 -8.95 2.79
N VAL A 85 -7.85 -8.07 1.83
CA VAL A 85 -8.00 -8.37 0.40
C VAL A 85 -7.10 -9.54 0.00
N SER A 86 -5.90 -9.66 0.60
CA SER A 86 -5.01 -10.79 0.32
C SER A 86 -5.66 -12.13 0.66
N HIS A 87 -6.38 -12.21 1.79
CA HIS A 87 -7.08 -13.43 2.18
C HIS A 87 -8.22 -13.77 1.21
N MET A 88 -8.99 -12.76 0.79
CA MET A 88 -10.05 -12.91 -0.22
C MET A 88 -9.49 -13.45 -1.56
N LEU A 89 -8.34 -12.93 -2.00
CA LEU A 89 -7.70 -13.39 -3.23
C LEU A 89 -7.21 -14.84 -3.07
N LEU A 90 -6.55 -15.16 -1.96
CA LEU A 90 -5.97 -16.48 -1.70
C LEU A 90 -7.01 -17.59 -1.45
N SER A 91 -8.19 -17.24 -0.92
CA SER A 91 -9.27 -18.20 -0.67
C SER A 91 -10.15 -18.46 -1.90
N SER A 92 -9.94 -17.72 -2.99
CA SER A 92 -10.69 -17.89 -4.23
C SER A 92 -10.27 -19.15 -4.97
N THR A 93 -11.22 -19.84 -5.59
CA THR A 93 -10.98 -21.11 -6.28
C THR A 93 -10.16 -20.97 -7.57
N ASN A 94 -10.16 -19.78 -8.17
CA ASN A 94 -9.36 -19.44 -9.35
C ASN A 94 -9.25 -17.91 -9.48
N VAL A 95 -8.39 -17.46 -10.39
CA VAL A 95 -8.10 -16.03 -10.64
C VAL A 95 -9.36 -15.26 -11.06
N LEU A 96 -10.23 -15.86 -11.89
CA LEU A 96 -11.47 -15.21 -12.31
C LEU A 96 -12.41 -14.95 -11.13
N ALA A 97 -12.53 -15.92 -10.21
CA ALA A 97 -13.32 -15.76 -9.00
C ALA A 97 -12.75 -14.65 -8.11
N ALA A 98 -11.42 -14.60 -7.96
CA ALA A 98 -10.73 -13.55 -7.22
C ALA A 98 -10.97 -12.16 -7.83
N ALA A 99 -10.81 -12.02 -9.15
CA ALA A 99 -11.00 -10.75 -9.87
C ALA A 99 -12.45 -10.26 -9.75
N LYS A 100 -13.44 -11.15 -9.94
CA LYS A 100 -14.86 -10.80 -9.77
C LYS A 100 -15.19 -10.37 -8.34
N CYS A 101 -14.60 -11.04 -7.35
CA CYS A 101 -14.79 -10.68 -5.95
C CYS A 101 -14.21 -9.30 -5.64
N LEU A 102 -12.99 -9.03 -6.12
CA LEU A 102 -12.34 -7.73 -5.97
C LEU A 102 -13.11 -6.62 -6.70
N ALA A 103 -13.60 -6.85 -7.92
CA ALA A 103 -14.41 -5.87 -8.66
C ALA A 103 -15.70 -5.53 -7.90
N ARG A 104 -16.38 -6.55 -7.35
CA ARG A 104 -17.60 -6.36 -6.55
C ARG A 104 -17.37 -5.53 -5.29
N PHE A 105 -16.19 -5.60 -4.68
CA PHE A 105 -15.87 -4.94 -3.42
C PHE A 105 -14.89 -3.76 -3.56
N ALA A 106 -14.50 -3.37 -4.78
CA ALA A 106 -13.50 -2.34 -5.03
C ALA A 106 -13.80 -1.04 -4.28
N ALA A 107 -15.05 -0.57 -4.35
CA ALA A 107 -15.51 0.64 -3.67
C ALA A 107 -15.51 0.55 -2.13
N LEU A 108 -15.56 -0.66 -1.55
CA LEU A 108 -15.40 -0.86 -0.10
C LEU A 108 -13.92 -0.88 0.33
N VAL A 109 -13.03 -1.28 -0.58
CA VAL A 109 -11.59 -1.36 -0.31
C VAL A 109 -10.95 0.01 -0.37
N SER A 110 -11.27 0.81 -1.39
CA SER A 110 -10.74 2.17 -1.54
C SER A 110 -11.60 3.01 -2.47
N PRO A 111 -11.83 4.31 -2.17
CA PRO A 111 -12.46 5.23 -3.11
C PRO A 111 -11.56 5.58 -4.31
N THR A 112 -10.26 5.29 -4.25
CA THR A 112 -9.29 5.57 -5.33
C THR A 112 -9.10 4.40 -6.29
N PHE A 113 -9.81 3.29 -6.09
CA PHE A 113 -9.67 2.07 -6.87
C PHE A 113 -11.02 1.63 -7.43
N THR A 114 -11.07 1.41 -8.75
CA THR A 114 -12.21 0.79 -9.43
C THR A 114 -11.70 -0.28 -10.37
N MET A 115 -12.48 -1.35 -10.53
CA MET A 115 -12.14 -2.47 -11.40
C MET A 115 -13.44 -3.13 -11.85
N ASP A 116 -13.46 -3.62 -13.08
CA ASP A 116 -14.56 -4.43 -13.62
C ASP A 116 -13.99 -5.67 -14.29
N VAL A 117 -14.82 -6.69 -14.50
CA VAL A 117 -14.41 -7.92 -15.20
C VAL A 117 -15.37 -8.15 -16.35
N THR A 118 -14.88 -7.91 -17.56
CA THR A 118 -15.66 -8.04 -18.78
C THR A 118 -15.29 -9.34 -19.50
N ARG A 119 -16.27 -9.99 -20.13
CA ARG A 119 -16.03 -11.16 -20.97
C ARG A 119 -15.83 -10.72 -22.41
N GLU A 120 -14.69 -11.08 -22.99
CA GLU A 120 -14.36 -10.86 -24.41
C GLU A 120 -14.23 -12.22 -25.11
N ASP A 121 -15.15 -12.54 -26.01
CA ASP A 121 -15.20 -13.82 -26.75
C ASP A 121 -14.99 -15.08 -25.87
N LYS A 122 -13.74 -15.60 -25.86
CA LYS A 122 -13.29 -16.80 -25.14
C LYS A 122 -12.44 -16.50 -23.90
N HIS A 123 -12.17 -15.23 -23.59
CA HIS A 123 -11.34 -14.81 -22.47
C HIS A 123 -12.07 -13.77 -21.59
N TYR A 124 -11.50 -13.46 -20.43
CA TYR A 124 -11.95 -12.38 -19.56
C TYR A 124 -10.88 -11.28 -19.56
N ALA A 125 -11.32 -10.04 -19.69
CA ALA A 125 -10.50 -8.84 -19.49
C ALA A 125 -10.80 -8.25 -18.10
N VAL A 126 -9.75 -7.80 -17.41
CA VAL A 126 -9.77 -7.18 -16.09
C VAL A 126 -9.19 -5.78 -16.19
#